data_AF-A0A8J7XMQ7-F1
#
_entry.id   AF-A0A8J7XMQ7-F1
#
_cell.length_a   1.000
_cell.length_b   1.000
_cell.length_c   1.000
_cell.angle_alpha   90.00
_cell.angle_beta   90.00
_cell.angle_gamma   90.00
#
_symmetry.space_group_name_H-M   'P 1'
#
loop_
_entity.id
_entity.type
_entity.pdbx_description
1 polymer ?
#
loop_
_entity_poly.entity_id
_entity_poly.type
_entity_poly.pdbx_seq_one_letter_code
_entity_poly.pdbx_strand_id
1 'polypeptide(L)'
;MKKVFFILFILVLVLGCIGQEPWTFHVIDRDVTAYTIEDMNFELKAIYETVIEKEIKKVKWEGVAPQELGEGDIINFISEDGYLVSIPYDVEVILAIKKEGESIVEEEGGPLKIIVDPDYGCKCNWLKYLRIVEFVDSDTSVSVYGEVVNMLTFSSRDLNLYYGLDAVLNNTYIEVPLVFLLDKAMCKQNATTVIFITENGRYTYPLSEIRSKNPVILYDDGFHIYLLGITDLKGIKIE
;
A
#
# COMPACT_ATOMS: atom_id res chain seq x y z
N MET A 1 59.00 4.67 45.79
CA MET A 1 58.75 5.47 44.55
C MET A 1 58.98 4.51 43.39
N LYS A 2 58.07 4.18 42.46
CA LYS A 2 56.82 4.74 41.97
C LYS A 2 55.81 3.59 41.72
N LYS A 3 54.55 3.84 42.04
CA LYS A 3 53.36 3.16 41.53
C LYS A 3 53.11 3.65 40.10
N VAL A 4 52.82 2.76 39.14
CA VAL A 4 52.00 3.04 37.93
C VAL A 4 51.35 1.71 37.54
N PHE A 5 50.22 1.38 38.15
CA PHE A 5 48.87 1.46 37.57
C PHE A 5 48.64 0.54 36.37
N PHE A 6 48.15 -0.65 36.71
CA PHE A 6 47.46 -1.60 35.85
C PHE A 6 46.22 -0.89 35.27
N ILE A 7 46.26 -0.50 34.00
CA ILE A 7 45.09 0.06 33.30
C ILE A 7 44.24 -1.13 32.87
N LEU A 8 43.35 -1.54 33.78
CA LEU A 8 42.11 -2.22 33.46
C LEU A 8 41.00 -1.19 33.71
N PHE A 9 40.57 -0.50 32.66
CA PHE A 9 39.35 0.31 32.67
C PHE A 9 38.87 0.35 31.21
N ILE A 10 38.04 -0.62 30.82
CA ILE A 10 36.61 -0.37 30.58
C ILE A 10 36.44 0.90 29.74
N LEU A 11 36.79 0.81 28.45
CA LEU A 11 36.42 1.82 27.47
C LEU A 11 36.45 1.16 26.09
N VAL A 12 35.35 0.51 25.73
CA VAL A 12 34.68 0.40 24.40
C VAL A 12 33.62 -0.70 24.55
N LEU A 13 32.60 -0.44 25.38
CA LEU A 13 31.27 -1.07 25.27
C LEU A 13 30.23 0.06 25.26
N VAL A 14 30.58 1.12 24.52
CA VAL A 14 29.65 2.15 24.05
C VAL A 14 29.70 2.12 22.52
N LEU A 15 29.56 0.92 21.95
CA LEU A 15 28.66 0.72 20.82
C LEU A 15 27.28 0.66 21.49
N GLY A 16 26.78 1.75 22.08
CA GLY A 16 26.14 2.73 21.21
C GLY A 16 25.05 1.98 20.49
N CYS A 17 24.06 1.50 21.25
CA CYS A 17 22.76 1.14 20.72
C CYS A 17 22.30 2.34 19.90
N ILE A 18 22.62 2.35 18.61
CA ILE A 18 21.94 3.20 17.65
C ILE A 18 20.54 2.59 17.67
N GLY A 19 19.69 3.15 18.53
CA GLY A 19 18.30 2.76 18.61
C GLY A 19 17.78 2.87 17.19
N GLN A 20 17.40 1.73 16.63
CA GLN A 20 16.69 1.69 15.36
C GLN A 20 15.51 2.64 15.49
N GLU A 21 15.38 3.59 14.57
CA GLU A 21 14.27 4.53 14.63
C GLU A 21 12.95 3.75 14.69
N PRO A 22 12.01 4.16 15.55
CA PRO A 22 10.75 3.45 15.69
C PRO A 22 10.04 3.39 14.34
N TRP A 23 9.46 2.23 14.04
CA TRP A 23 8.74 2.03 12.78
C TRP A 23 7.59 3.02 12.70
N THR A 24 7.68 3.92 11.72
CA THR A 24 6.67 4.95 11.47
C THR A 24 5.90 4.58 10.21
N PHE A 25 4.58 4.79 10.25
CA PHE A 25 3.69 4.72 9.11
C PHE A 25 2.81 5.98 9.09
N HIS A 26 2.19 6.26 7.95
CA HIS A 26 1.37 7.43 7.75
C HIS A 26 -0.05 7.05 7.41
N VAL A 27 -0.99 7.82 7.93
CA VAL A 27 -2.40 7.76 7.55
C VAL A 27 -2.71 9.01 6.74
N ILE A 28 -3.30 8.81 5.57
CA ILE A 28 -3.80 9.87 4.69
C ILE A 28 -5.32 9.76 4.70
N ASP A 29 -5.97 10.72 5.33
CA ASP A 29 -7.42 10.96 5.29
C ASP A 29 -7.62 12.40 4.80
N ARG A 30 -8.19 13.31 5.62
CA ARG A 30 -8.21 14.76 5.31
C ARG A 30 -6.81 15.37 5.36
N ASP A 31 -6.03 14.96 6.34
CA ASP A 31 -4.65 15.39 6.59
C ASP A 31 -3.72 14.17 6.64
N VAL A 32 -2.42 14.41 6.47
CA VAL A 32 -1.40 13.37 6.63
C VAL A 32 -0.94 13.32 8.07
N THR A 33 -1.14 12.17 8.73
CA THR A 33 -0.76 11.96 10.14
C THR A 33 0.24 10.82 10.25
N ALA A 34 1.34 11.03 10.96
CA ALA A 34 2.34 10.00 11.24
C ALA A 34 2.02 9.28 12.56
N TYR A 35 2.22 7.96 12.57
CA TYR A 35 2.00 7.08 13.71
C TYR A 35 3.17 6.12 13.87
N THR A 36 3.47 5.78 15.12
CA THR A 36 4.31 4.64 15.50
C THR A 36 3.43 3.48 15.96
N ILE A 37 4.04 2.31 16.16
CA ILE A 37 3.33 1.17 16.79
C ILE A 37 2.86 1.51 18.21
N GLU A 38 3.59 2.35 18.93
CA GLU A 38 3.24 2.73 20.31
C GLU A 38 2.02 3.66 20.35
N ASP A 39 1.78 4.43 19.28
CA ASP A 39 0.60 5.28 19.13
C ASP A 39 -0.69 4.47 18.87
N MET A 40 -0.58 3.17 18.54
CA MET A 40 -1.70 2.26 18.31
C MET A 40 -2.37 1.81 19.62
N ASN A 41 -2.75 2.74 20.50
CA ASN A 41 -3.46 2.45 21.75
C ASN A 41 -4.97 2.24 21.53
N PHE A 42 -5.32 1.46 20.51
CA PHE A 42 -6.68 1.10 20.14
C PHE A 42 -7.00 -0.33 20.60
N GLU A 43 -8.28 -0.68 20.61
CA GLU A 43 -8.70 -2.06 20.83
C GLU A 43 -8.20 -2.95 19.69
N LEU A 44 -7.46 -4.01 20.03
CA LEU A 44 -6.96 -4.95 19.04
C LEU A 44 -8.08 -5.91 18.60
N LYS A 45 -8.30 -5.98 17.30
CA LYS A 45 -9.11 -7.01 16.65
C LYS A 45 -8.24 -8.19 16.26
N ALA A 46 -8.88 -9.33 16.00
CA ALA A 46 -8.17 -10.55 15.65
C ALA A 46 -8.76 -11.21 14.40
N ILE A 47 -7.88 -11.58 13.47
CA ILE A 47 -8.21 -12.39 12.29
C ILE A 47 -7.53 -13.75 12.43
N TYR A 48 -8.25 -14.83 12.09
CA TYR A 48 -7.75 -16.20 12.19
C TYR A 48 -7.47 -16.78 10.80
N GLU A 49 -6.20 -17.07 10.53
CA GLU A 49 -5.76 -17.75 9.33
C GLU A 49 -5.86 -19.28 9.51
N THR A 50 -6.45 -19.99 8.55
CA THR A 50 -6.30 -21.44 8.49
C THR A 50 -5.06 -21.81 7.68
N VAL A 51 -4.13 -22.53 8.31
CA VAL A 51 -2.89 -23.02 7.70
C VAL A 51 -2.95 -24.54 7.64
N ILE A 52 -2.78 -25.09 6.44
CA ILE A 52 -2.77 -26.54 6.19
C ILE A 52 -1.32 -26.97 5.98
N GLU A 53 -0.74 -27.61 6.99
CA GLU A 53 0.59 -28.23 6.91
C GLU A 53 0.44 -29.76 6.98
N LYS A 54 1.24 -30.42 7.84
CA LYS A 54 0.99 -31.81 8.27
C LYS A 54 -0.31 -31.95 9.08
N GLU A 55 -0.72 -30.87 9.74
CA GLU A 55 -1.96 -30.74 10.51
C GLU A 55 -2.63 -29.41 10.16
N ILE A 56 -3.95 -29.32 10.38
CA ILE A 56 -4.70 -28.06 10.24
C ILE A 56 -4.47 -27.23 11.50
N LYS A 57 -3.94 -26.02 11.34
CA LYS A 57 -3.71 -25.06 12.42
C LYS A 57 -4.49 -23.78 12.15
N LYS A 58 -4.96 -23.13 13.21
CA LYS A 58 -5.46 -21.76 13.16
C LYS A 58 -4.38 -20.85 13.71
N VAL A 59 -3.96 -19.87 12.91
CA VAL A 59 -3.00 -18.85 13.30
C VAL A 59 -3.74 -17.56 13.60
N LYS A 60 -3.58 -17.02 14.79
CA LYS A 60 -4.19 -15.76 15.24
C LYS A 60 -3.27 -14.59 14.88
N TRP A 61 -3.84 -13.60 14.21
CA TRP A 61 -3.24 -12.30 13.96
C TRP A 61 -3.98 -11.24 14.74
N GLU A 62 -3.27 -10.25 15.31
CA GLU A 62 -3.88 -9.20 16.12
C GLU A 62 -3.36 -7.81 15.69
N GLY A 63 -4.27 -6.85 15.62
CA GLY A 63 -3.99 -5.53 15.09
C GLY A 63 -5.14 -4.55 15.23
N VAL A 64 -4.91 -3.31 14.82
CA VAL A 64 -5.93 -2.25 14.83
C VAL A 64 -6.73 -2.31 13.53
N ALA A 65 -8.05 -2.15 13.60
CA ALA A 65 -8.84 -1.95 12.39
C ALA A 65 -8.48 -0.61 11.75
N PRO A 66 -8.15 -0.54 10.45
CA PRO A 66 -7.82 0.72 9.80
C PRO A 66 -8.98 1.74 9.91
N GLN A 67 -10.24 1.29 9.98
CA GLN A 67 -11.41 2.14 10.15
C GLN A 67 -11.40 2.99 11.45
N GLU A 68 -10.56 2.66 12.44
CA GLU A 68 -10.35 3.51 13.62
C GLU A 68 -9.51 4.77 13.30
N LEU A 69 -8.92 4.86 12.09
CA LEU A 69 -7.97 5.89 11.68
C LEU A 69 -8.51 6.83 10.58
N GLY A 70 -9.64 6.51 9.95
CA GLY A 70 -10.21 7.32 8.87
C GLY A 70 -11.42 6.68 8.18
N GLU A 71 -11.96 7.39 7.18
CA GLU A 71 -13.17 7.01 6.44
C GLU A 71 -12.96 7.20 4.93
N GLY A 72 -13.54 6.33 4.11
CA GLY A 72 -13.51 6.39 2.66
C GLY A 72 -14.28 5.22 2.05
N ASP A 73 -14.26 5.09 0.73
CA ASP A 73 -14.87 3.94 0.04
C ASP A 73 -13.89 2.77 -0.10
N ILE A 74 -12.60 3.09 -0.24
CA ILE A 74 -11.50 2.16 -0.45
C ILE A 74 -10.35 2.57 0.47
N ILE A 75 -9.60 1.58 0.96
CA ILE A 75 -8.38 1.77 1.72
C ILE A 75 -7.21 1.25 0.86
N ASN A 76 -6.30 2.17 0.55
CA ASN A 76 -5.04 1.89 -0.10
C ASN A 76 -3.96 1.63 0.95
N PHE A 77 -3.33 0.47 0.87
CA PHE A 77 -2.20 0.08 1.71
C PHE A 77 -0.94 0.06 0.87
N ILE A 78 0.08 0.80 1.30
CA ILE A 78 1.34 0.94 0.57
C ILE A 78 2.49 0.49 1.46
N SER A 79 3.29 -0.44 0.96
CA SER A 79 4.48 -0.96 1.63
C SER A 79 5.68 -0.04 1.46
N GLU A 80 6.75 -0.35 2.20
CA GLU A 80 8.05 0.33 2.09
C GLU A 80 8.64 0.37 0.67
N ASP A 81 8.44 -0.68 -0.13
CA ASP A 81 8.90 -0.73 -1.52
C ASP A 81 7.89 -0.11 -2.52
N GLY A 82 6.80 0.49 -2.01
CA GLY A 82 5.76 1.11 -2.82
C GLY A 82 4.83 0.13 -3.53
N TYR A 83 4.80 -1.15 -3.12
CA TYR A 83 3.73 -2.07 -3.51
C TYR A 83 2.40 -1.57 -2.93
N LEU A 84 1.34 -1.58 -3.75
CA LEU A 84 0.04 -1.02 -3.42
C LEU A 84 -1.01 -2.15 -3.44
N VAL A 85 -1.88 -2.15 -2.44
CA VAL A 85 -3.08 -3.00 -2.38
C VAL A 85 -4.28 -2.12 -2.07
N SER A 86 -5.34 -2.21 -2.88
CA SER A 86 -6.61 -1.49 -2.68
C SER A 86 -7.67 -2.45 -2.15
N ILE A 87 -8.27 -2.14 -1.00
CA ILE A 87 -9.30 -2.97 -0.35
C ILE A 87 -10.55 -2.11 -0.08
N PRO A 88 -11.76 -2.56 -0.45
CA PRO A 88 -13.00 -1.87 -0.08
C PRO A 88 -13.11 -1.64 1.42
N TYR A 89 -13.65 -0.49 1.83
CA TYR A 89 -13.69 -0.06 3.23
C TYR A 89 -14.46 -1.01 4.16
N ASP A 90 -15.45 -1.74 3.62
CA ASP A 90 -16.30 -2.67 4.37
C ASP A 90 -15.68 -4.07 4.57
N VAL A 91 -14.54 -4.35 3.93
CA VAL A 91 -13.81 -5.62 4.10
C VAL A 91 -13.05 -5.61 5.43
N GLU A 92 -13.11 -6.72 6.16
CA GLU A 92 -12.39 -6.86 7.42
C GLU A 92 -10.86 -6.93 7.17
N VAL A 93 -10.15 -5.94 7.70
CA VAL A 93 -8.70 -5.82 7.65
C VAL A 93 -8.19 -5.42 9.03
N ILE A 94 -7.02 -5.91 9.41
CA ILE A 94 -6.28 -5.41 10.56
C ILE A 94 -4.88 -4.96 10.14
N LEU A 95 -4.44 -3.85 10.73
CA LEU A 95 -3.06 -3.42 10.80
C LEU A 95 -2.36 -4.27 11.86
N ALA A 96 -1.90 -5.45 11.44
CA ALA A 96 -1.39 -6.47 12.34
C ALA A 96 -0.01 -6.10 12.88
N ILE A 97 0.11 -6.20 14.20
CA ILE A 97 1.35 -5.98 14.97
C ILE A 97 1.77 -7.23 15.74
N LYS A 98 0.85 -8.19 15.91
CA LYS A 98 1.13 -9.46 16.58
C LYS A 98 0.64 -10.67 15.79
N LYS A 99 1.34 -11.78 15.99
CA LYS A 99 1.00 -13.12 15.55
C LYS A 99 1.14 -14.05 16.75
N GLU A 100 0.10 -14.81 17.07
CA GLU A 100 0.09 -15.72 18.24
C GLU A 100 0.48 -15.03 19.56
N GLY A 101 0.07 -13.76 19.74
CA GLY A 101 0.38 -12.96 20.92
C GLY A 101 1.78 -12.35 20.97
N GLU A 102 2.67 -12.68 20.03
CA GLU A 102 4.03 -12.15 19.92
C GLU A 102 4.13 -11.10 18.80
N SER A 103 5.08 -10.16 18.92
CA SER A 103 5.33 -9.18 17.86
C SER A 103 5.75 -9.86 16.56
N ILE A 104 5.28 -9.34 15.42
CA ILE A 104 5.62 -9.89 14.11
C ILE A 104 7.09 -9.60 13.81
N VAL A 105 7.85 -10.65 13.50
CA VAL A 105 9.26 -10.54 13.13
C VAL A 105 9.43 -10.00 11.71
N GLU A 106 10.60 -9.41 11.44
CA GLU A 106 10.92 -8.76 10.17
C GLU A 106 10.74 -9.73 8.99
N GLU A 107 11.17 -10.98 9.10
CA GLU A 107 11.09 -11.98 8.01
C GLU A 107 9.63 -12.29 7.59
N GLU A 108 8.69 -12.13 8.51
CA GLU A 108 7.26 -12.34 8.26
C GLU A 108 6.54 -11.09 7.75
N GLY A 109 7.27 -9.98 7.64
CA GLY A 109 6.78 -8.68 7.18
C GLY A 109 6.47 -7.70 8.30
N GLY A 110 6.93 -7.97 9.51
CA GLY A 110 6.81 -7.06 10.65
C GLY A 110 7.69 -5.81 10.50
N PRO A 111 7.55 -4.83 11.40
CA PRO A 111 6.70 -4.84 12.59
C PRO A 111 5.23 -4.49 12.31
N LEU A 112 4.91 -4.09 11.07
CA LEU A 112 3.54 -3.77 10.65
C LEU A 112 3.23 -4.37 9.28
N LYS A 113 2.13 -5.11 9.20
CA LYS A 113 1.60 -5.64 7.94
C LYS A 113 0.08 -5.64 7.97
N ILE A 114 -0.56 -5.74 6.82
CA ILE A 114 -2.01 -5.95 6.79
C ILE A 114 -2.32 -7.44 6.78
N ILE A 115 -3.38 -7.79 7.51
CA ILE A 115 -4.03 -9.10 7.43
C ILE A 115 -5.46 -8.80 7.05
N VAL A 116 -5.89 -9.42 5.95
CA VAL A 116 -7.23 -9.26 5.39
C VAL A 116 -8.01 -10.54 5.69
N ASP A 117 -9.34 -10.44 5.81
CA ASP A 117 -10.24 -11.59 5.87
C ASP A 117 -9.78 -12.70 4.90
N PRO A 118 -9.46 -13.92 5.40
CA PRO A 118 -9.03 -15.03 4.55
C PRO A 118 -10.03 -15.43 3.46
N ASP A 119 -11.32 -15.10 3.64
CA ASP A 119 -12.36 -15.35 2.64
C ASP A 119 -12.39 -14.27 1.54
N TYR A 120 -11.66 -13.15 1.73
CA TYR A 120 -11.52 -12.08 0.76
C TYR A 120 -10.21 -12.19 -0.04
N GLY A 121 -10.35 -12.47 -1.34
CA GLY A 121 -9.22 -12.46 -2.29
C GLY A 121 -8.17 -13.54 -2.02
N CYS A 122 -6.90 -13.25 -2.30
CA CYS A 122 -5.78 -14.13 -1.93
C CYS A 122 -4.89 -13.52 -0.85
N LYS A 123 -4.14 -14.37 -0.14
CA LYS A 123 -3.09 -13.96 0.82
C LYS A 123 -2.01 -13.06 0.20
N CYS A 124 -1.95 -12.99 -1.13
CA CYS A 124 -1.18 -12.00 -1.89
C CYS A 124 -1.50 -10.55 -1.47
N ASN A 125 -2.69 -10.30 -0.92
CA ASN A 125 -3.13 -9.01 -0.40
C ASN A 125 -2.59 -8.72 1.01
N TRP A 126 -1.91 -9.66 1.68
CA TRP A 126 -1.38 -9.48 3.03
C TRP A 126 -0.03 -8.76 2.98
N LEU A 127 -0.10 -7.50 2.58
CA LEU A 127 1.02 -6.60 2.34
C LEU A 127 1.88 -6.44 3.60
N LYS A 128 3.19 -6.67 3.42
CA LYS A 128 4.23 -6.59 4.45
C LYS A 128 4.82 -5.19 4.51
N TYR A 129 5.45 -4.84 5.63
CA TYR A 129 6.22 -3.60 5.78
C TYR A 129 5.38 -2.36 5.45
N LEU A 130 4.19 -2.26 6.03
CA LEU A 130 3.24 -1.17 5.76
C LEU A 130 3.84 0.20 6.13
N ARG A 131 3.74 1.16 5.21
CA ARG A 131 4.19 2.55 5.37
C ARG A 131 3.09 3.59 5.25
N ILE A 132 2.09 3.36 4.40
CA ILE A 132 1.01 4.33 4.19
C ILE A 132 -0.33 3.58 4.17
N VAL A 133 -1.30 4.14 4.89
CA VAL A 133 -2.72 3.81 4.81
C VAL A 133 -3.42 5.05 4.26
N GLU A 134 -3.99 4.97 3.08
CA GLU A 134 -4.75 6.08 2.48
C GLU A 134 -6.22 5.70 2.35
N PHE A 135 -7.10 6.56 2.83
CA PHE A 135 -8.54 6.46 2.62
C PHE A 135 -8.91 7.20 1.34
N VAL A 136 -9.57 6.50 0.42
CA VAL A 136 -9.83 6.98 -0.94
C VAL A 136 -11.33 7.02 -1.20
N ASP A 137 -11.78 8.17 -1.70
CA ASP A 137 -13.12 8.36 -2.22
C ASP A 137 -13.20 7.90 -3.68
N SER A 138 -14.20 7.06 -4.00
CA SER A 138 -14.34 6.47 -5.33
C SER A 138 -14.59 7.53 -6.40
N ASP A 139 -15.34 8.59 -6.06
CA ASP A 139 -15.77 9.63 -7.00
C ASP A 139 -14.61 10.45 -7.58
N THR A 140 -13.49 10.55 -6.84
CA THR A 140 -12.28 11.30 -7.19
C THR A 140 -11.10 10.40 -7.51
N SER A 141 -11.34 9.11 -7.77
CA SER A 141 -10.30 8.11 -8.02
C SER A 141 -10.45 7.45 -9.39
N VAL A 142 -9.43 6.71 -9.82
CA VAL A 142 -9.48 5.85 -11.01
C VAL A 142 -9.09 4.43 -10.68
N SER A 143 -9.90 3.45 -11.07
CA SER A 143 -9.59 2.03 -10.87
C SER A 143 -9.01 1.37 -12.13
N VAL A 144 -7.99 0.54 -11.97
CA VAL A 144 -7.47 -0.38 -12.99
C VAL A 144 -7.91 -1.80 -12.65
N TYR A 145 -8.63 -2.46 -13.56
CA TYR A 145 -9.26 -3.76 -13.28
C TYR A 145 -9.42 -4.64 -14.52
N GLY A 146 -9.94 -5.86 -14.36
CA GLY A 146 -10.16 -6.83 -15.45
C GLY A 146 -9.10 -7.94 -15.46
N GLU A 147 -8.45 -8.17 -16.61
CA GLU A 147 -7.36 -9.15 -16.76
C GLU A 147 -6.03 -8.64 -16.18
N VAL A 148 -6.06 -8.35 -14.89
CA VAL A 148 -4.94 -7.87 -14.06
C VAL A 148 -4.73 -8.83 -12.89
N VAL A 149 -3.52 -8.84 -12.30
CA VAL A 149 -3.28 -9.59 -11.06
C VAL A 149 -3.85 -8.82 -9.87
N ASN A 150 -3.70 -7.50 -9.86
CA ASN A 150 -4.14 -6.63 -8.79
C ASN A 150 -5.15 -5.61 -9.32
N MET A 151 -6.38 -5.66 -8.80
CA MET A 151 -7.31 -4.56 -8.98
C MET A 151 -6.87 -3.43 -8.05
N LEU A 152 -6.57 -2.27 -8.63
CA LEU A 152 -6.03 -1.13 -7.89
C LEU A 152 -6.88 0.10 -8.16
N THR A 153 -7.12 0.89 -7.12
CA THR A 153 -7.71 2.21 -7.22
C THR A 153 -6.65 3.25 -6.87
N PHE A 154 -6.53 4.27 -7.71
CA PHE A 154 -5.54 5.33 -7.57
C PHE A 154 -6.25 6.64 -7.26
N SER A 155 -5.90 7.25 -6.13
CA SER A 155 -6.15 8.65 -5.82
C SER A 155 -5.20 9.53 -6.64
N SER A 156 -5.41 10.86 -6.61
CA SER A 156 -4.44 11.79 -7.21
C SER A 156 -3.06 11.68 -6.57
N ARG A 157 -3.01 11.37 -5.27
CA ARG A 157 -1.76 11.21 -4.51
C ARG A 157 -1.01 9.96 -4.94
N ASP A 158 -1.69 8.87 -5.28
CA ASP A 158 -1.05 7.63 -5.71
C ASP A 158 -0.23 7.75 -7.00
N LEU A 159 -0.49 8.77 -7.83
CA LEU A 159 0.40 9.09 -8.96
C LEU A 159 1.83 9.33 -8.49
N ASN A 160 1.99 9.89 -7.29
CA ASN A 160 3.31 10.18 -6.72
C ASN A 160 4.12 8.93 -6.34
N LEU A 161 3.52 7.74 -6.32
CA LEU A 161 4.25 6.49 -6.13
C LEU A 161 5.32 6.27 -7.21
N TYR A 162 5.17 6.88 -8.39
CA TYR A 162 6.19 6.88 -9.42
C TYR A 162 7.50 7.57 -8.97
N TYR A 163 7.40 8.53 -8.06
CA TYR A 163 8.50 9.34 -7.54
C TYR A 163 8.95 8.94 -6.12
N GLY A 164 8.25 8.00 -5.48
CA GLY A 164 8.57 7.47 -4.16
C GLY A 164 7.60 7.90 -3.06
N LEU A 165 7.72 7.29 -1.89
CA LEU A 165 6.77 7.48 -0.77
C LEU A 165 6.72 8.92 -0.26
N ASP A 166 7.87 9.60 -0.20
CA ASP A 166 7.91 11.02 0.22
C ASP A 166 7.08 11.92 -0.70
N ALA A 167 7.03 11.61 -2.00
CA ALA A 167 6.21 12.37 -2.94
C ALA A 167 4.71 12.11 -2.71
N VAL A 168 4.32 10.91 -2.28
CA VAL A 168 2.92 10.56 -1.91
C VAL A 168 2.47 11.38 -0.71
N LEU A 169 3.29 11.40 0.35
CA LEU A 169 2.99 12.16 1.57
C LEU A 169 2.86 13.66 1.28
N ASN A 170 3.76 14.20 0.45
CA ASN A 170 3.78 15.62 0.11
C ASN A 170 2.83 16.02 -1.04
N ASN A 171 2.23 15.05 -1.75
CA ASN A 171 1.38 15.27 -2.93
C ASN A 171 2.03 16.20 -3.97
N THR A 172 3.28 15.93 -4.33
CA THR A 172 4.14 16.88 -5.07
C THR A 172 3.79 16.99 -6.55
N TYR A 173 3.40 15.87 -7.16
CA TYR A 173 3.20 15.72 -8.60
C TYR A 173 1.75 15.36 -8.89
N ILE A 174 1.30 15.74 -10.08
CA ILE A 174 -0.07 15.53 -10.54
C ILE A 174 -0.13 14.69 -11.82
N GLU A 175 1.01 14.20 -12.32
CA GLU A 175 1.06 13.49 -13.58
C GLU A 175 2.10 12.37 -13.58
N VAL A 176 1.84 11.31 -14.34
CA VAL A 176 2.74 10.17 -14.54
C VAL A 176 2.51 9.52 -15.91
N PRO A 177 3.47 8.74 -16.43
CA PRO A 177 3.21 7.90 -17.59
C PRO A 177 2.14 6.85 -17.27
N LEU A 178 1.13 6.68 -18.13
CA LEU A 178 0.02 5.74 -17.92
C LEU A 178 0.51 4.30 -17.71
N VAL A 179 1.61 3.91 -18.37
CA VAL A 179 2.19 2.57 -18.19
C VAL A 179 2.57 2.29 -16.74
N PHE A 180 2.85 3.31 -15.92
CA PHE A 180 3.07 3.15 -14.50
C PHE A 180 1.87 2.49 -13.79
N LEU A 181 0.65 3.00 -14.01
CA LEU A 181 -0.58 2.44 -13.44
C LEU A 181 -0.81 1.00 -13.95
N LEU A 182 -0.60 0.78 -15.25
CA LEU A 182 -0.80 -0.52 -15.88
C LEU A 182 0.18 -1.58 -15.37
N ASP A 183 1.42 -1.19 -15.07
CA ASP A 183 2.44 -2.07 -14.53
C ASP A 183 2.21 -2.36 -13.05
N LYS A 184 1.74 -1.39 -12.26
CA LYS A 184 1.30 -1.61 -10.87
C LYS A 184 0.14 -2.60 -10.78
N ALA A 185 -0.83 -2.51 -11.67
CA ALA A 185 -1.93 -3.47 -11.74
C ALA A 185 -1.48 -4.87 -12.21
N MET A 186 -0.28 -5.00 -12.79
CA MET A 186 0.28 -6.25 -13.30
C MET A 186 -0.67 -6.93 -14.30
N CYS A 187 -0.81 -6.33 -15.50
CA CYS A 187 -1.61 -6.89 -16.59
C CYS A 187 -1.22 -8.36 -16.89
N LYS A 188 -2.19 -9.26 -17.02
CA LYS A 188 -1.93 -10.67 -17.36
C LYS A 188 -1.42 -10.81 -18.78
N GLN A 189 -0.68 -11.89 -19.06
CA GLN A 189 -0.02 -12.11 -20.35
C GLN A 189 -0.98 -12.20 -21.55
N ASN A 190 -2.22 -12.62 -21.31
CA ASN A 190 -3.26 -12.75 -22.34
C ASN A 190 -4.04 -11.44 -22.58
N ALA A 191 -3.78 -10.38 -21.81
CA ALA A 191 -4.44 -9.10 -22.01
C ALA A 191 -3.99 -8.46 -23.33
N THR A 192 -4.95 -8.03 -24.13
CA THR A 192 -4.75 -7.47 -25.47
C THR A 192 -5.35 -6.09 -25.63
N THR A 193 -6.31 -5.74 -24.77
CA THR A 193 -7.16 -4.57 -24.94
C THR A 193 -7.20 -3.74 -23.67
N VAL A 194 -7.26 -2.43 -23.83
CA VAL A 194 -7.53 -1.48 -22.75
C VAL A 194 -8.75 -0.64 -23.10
N ILE A 195 -9.66 -0.52 -22.15
CA ILE A 195 -10.90 0.24 -22.28
C ILE A 195 -10.86 1.33 -21.21
N PHE A 196 -10.81 2.57 -21.63
CA PHE A 196 -10.96 3.73 -20.77
C PHE A 196 -12.44 4.05 -20.61
N ILE A 197 -12.86 4.23 -19.36
CA ILE A 197 -14.25 4.45 -18.98
C ILE A 197 -14.34 5.84 -18.37
N THR A 198 -15.16 6.69 -18.99
CA THR A 198 -15.45 8.05 -18.53
C THR A 198 -16.95 8.18 -18.33
N GLU A 199 -17.40 9.31 -17.79
CA GLU A 199 -18.84 9.64 -17.74
C GLU A 199 -19.47 9.74 -19.14
N ASN A 200 -18.67 10.12 -20.14
CA ASN A 200 -19.13 10.37 -21.51
C ASN A 200 -19.09 9.13 -22.41
N GLY A 201 -18.48 8.02 -21.96
CA GLY A 201 -18.47 6.78 -22.73
C GLY A 201 -17.29 5.86 -22.45
N ARG A 202 -17.07 4.93 -23.40
CA ARG A 202 -15.99 3.94 -23.34
C ARG A 202 -15.11 4.05 -24.58
N TYR A 203 -13.80 4.07 -24.39
CA TYR A 203 -12.82 4.22 -25.45
C TYR A 203 -11.87 3.02 -25.45
N THR A 204 -11.89 2.24 -26.51
CA THR A 204 -11.17 0.97 -26.61
C THR A 204 -9.93 1.11 -27.49
N TYR A 205 -8.79 0.61 -27.00
CA TYR A 205 -7.52 0.62 -27.72
C TYR A 205 -6.79 -0.73 -27.58
N PRO A 206 -5.93 -1.10 -28.54
CA PRO A 206 -4.97 -2.17 -28.35
C PRO A 206 -4.02 -1.83 -27.18
N LEU A 207 -3.85 -2.76 -26.23
CA LEU A 207 -2.96 -2.57 -25.08
C LEU A 207 -1.50 -2.31 -25.53
N SER A 208 -1.06 -2.97 -26.60
CA SER A 208 0.27 -2.77 -27.17
C SER A 208 0.48 -1.34 -27.70
N GLU A 209 -0.56 -0.73 -28.26
CA GLU A 209 -0.50 0.65 -28.74
C GLU A 209 -0.37 1.63 -27.57
N ILE A 210 -1.17 1.44 -26.51
CA ILE A 210 -1.09 2.28 -25.31
C ILE A 210 0.26 2.13 -24.62
N ARG A 211 0.79 0.90 -24.49
CA ARG A 211 2.12 0.67 -23.93
C ARG A 211 3.23 1.32 -24.77
N SER A 212 3.11 1.27 -26.10
CA SER A 212 4.09 1.88 -27.00
C SER A 212 4.02 3.41 -26.99
N LYS A 213 2.83 4.00 -26.93
CA LYS A 213 2.63 5.46 -26.87
C LYS A 213 3.00 6.02 -25.50
N ASN A 214 2.74 5.25 -24.44
CA ASN A 214 2.91 5.62 -23.05
C ASN A 214 2.41 7.04 -22.75
N PRO A 215 1.12 7.34 -22.99
CA PRO A 215 0.57 8.67 -22.76
C PRO A 215 0.70 9.06 -21.29
N VAL A 216 0.72 10.35 -20.99
CA VAL A 216 0.67 10.85 -19.62
C VAL A 216 -0.77 10.82 -19.12
N ILE A 217 -0.97 10.30 -17.90
CA ILE A 217 -2.17 10.53 -17.11
C ILE A 217 -1.90 11.65 -16.11
N LEU A 218 -2.84 12.58 -16.02
CA LEU A 218 -2.78 13.80 -15.21
C LEU A 218 -4.01 13.85 -14.31
N TYR A 219 -3.86 14.39 -13.10
CA TYR A 219 -4.97 14.81 -12.25
C TYR A 219 -5.12 16.34 -12.27
N ASP A 220 -6.26 16.83 -12.73
CA ASP A 220 -6.68 18.24 -12.71
C ASP A 220 -8.21 18.29 -12.56
N ASP A 221 -8.69 18.34 -11.32
CA ASP A 221 -10.11 18.20 -10.95
C ASP A 221 -10.78 16.94 -11.58
N GLY A 222 -9.99 15.87 -11.74
CA GLY A 222 -10.34 14.67 -12.47
C GLY A 222 -9.13 14.07 -13.19
N PHE A 223 -9.22 12.80 -13.56
CA PHE A 223 -8.14 12.12 -14.30
C PHE A 223 -8.28 12.31 -15.81
N HIS A 224 -7.22 12.75 -16.46
CA HIS A 224 -7.21 13.07 -17.89
C HIS A 224 -6.06 12.39 -18.63
N ILE A 225 -6.29 12.02 -19.88
CA ILE A 225 -5.28 11.54 -20.82
C ILE A 225 -5.45 12.32 -22.13
N TYR A 226 -4.92 13.55 -22.15
CA TYR A 226 -5.15 14.49 -23.26
C TYR A 226 -4.67 14.00 -24.61
N LEU A 227 -3.58 13.22 -24.66
CA LEU A 227 -3.07 12.64 -25.92
C LEU A 227 -4.11 11.74 -26.62
N LEU A 228 -5.04 11.16 -25.85
CA LEU A 228 -6.09 10.29 -26.36
C LEU A 228 -7.45 10.99 -26.43
N GLY A 229 -7.55 12.26 -26.02
CA GLY A 229 -8.81 12.99 -25.91
C GLY A 229 -9.73 12.45 -24.82
N ILE A 230 -9.17 11.84 -23.78
CA ILE A 230 -9.92 11.27 -22.65
C ILE A 230 -9.90 12.29 -21.51
N THR A 231 -11.08 12.72 -21.08
CA THR A 231 -11.29 13.54 -19.87
C THR A 231 -12.18 12.79 -18.88
N ASP A 232 -12.05 13.13 -17.60
CA ASP A 232 -12.90 12.62 -16.52
C ASP A 232 -12.92 11.09 -16.46
N LEU A 233 -11.72 10.50 -16.52
CA LEU A 233 -11.50 9.07 -16.46
C LEU A 233 -11.92 8.53 -15.09
N LYS A 234 -12.81 7.54 -15.10
CA LYS A 234 -13.32 6.85 -13.91
C LYS A 234 -12.75 5.44 -13.77
N GLY A 235 -12.33 4.81 -14.88
CA GLY A 235 -11.76 3.48 -14.82
C GLY A 235 -11.00 3.06 -16.07
N ILE A 236 -10.09 2.11 -15.89
CA ILE A 236 -9.28 1.48 -16.91
C ILE A 236 -9.52 -0.02 -16.82
N LYS A 237 -10.29 -0.58 -17.75
CA LYS A 237 -10.51 -2.02 -17.84
C LYS A 237 -9.50 -2.65 -18.80
N ILE A 238 -8.84 -3.71 -18.36
CA ILE A 238 -7.93 -4.53 -19.14
C ILE A 238 -8.65 -5.83 -19.51
N GLU A 239 -8.54 -6.25 -20.77
CA GLU A 239 -9.13 -7.49 -21.31
C GLU A 239 -8.12 -8.27 -22.17
#